data_AF-A0A5E4MAW7-F1
#
_entry.id   AF-A0A5E4MAW7-F1
#
_cell.length_a   1.000
_cell.length_b   1.000
_cell.length_c   1.000
_cell.angle_alpha   90.00
_cell.angle_beta   90.00
_cell.angle_gamma   90.00
#
_symmetry.space_group_name_H-M   'P 1'
#
loop_
_entity.id
_entity.type
_entity.pdbx_description
1 polymer ?
#
loop_
_entity_poly.entity_id
_entity_poly.type
_entity_poly.pdbx_seq_one_letter_code
_entity_poly.pdbx_strand_id
1 'polypeptide(L)'
;MDAFIICSTDSTSVSEKPKKKIKLNIRRQYHEDYLNIGLSWSGNVDDPRPWCLVCGDKLSNESMVSSKLKRHFSTKHSHLVDKNASYFQRLLKSETRQSEKMTKIVTISDKTQEASYLVAELVAKQMKPHTIVEKLILPACRKIVKVLF
;
A
#
# COMPACT_ATOMS: atom_id res chain seq x y z
N MET A 1 23.48 25.04 -4.79
CA MET A 1 23.86 25.82 -3.59
C MET A 1 23.07 25.24 -2.43
N ASP A 2 23.83 24.65 -1.52
CA ASP A 2 23.61 24.45 -0.08
C ASP A 2 22.55 23.48 0.48
N ALA A 3 23.08 22.65 1.39
CA ALA A 3 22.45 21.59 2.14
C ALA A 3 21.84 22.11 3.44
N PHE A 4 20.81 21.44 3.97
CA PHE A 4 20.42 21.54 5.37
C PHE A 4 20.52 20.16 6.03
N ILE A 5 21.73 19.84 6.49
CA ILE A 5 22.00 18.81 7.49
C ILE A 5 22.32 19.59 8.76
N ILE A 6 21.47 19.53 9.79
CA ILE A 6 21.77 20.16 11.08
C ILE A 6 22.49 19.14 11.96
N CYS A 7 23.70 19.48 12.41
CA CYS A 7 24.45 18.72 13.42
C CYS A 7 24.87 19.69 14.53
N SER A 8 24.34 19.50 15.74
CA SER A 8 24.74 20.27 16.92
C SER A 8 26.11 19.79 17.42
N THR A 9 27.02 20.74 17.66
CA THR A 9 28.36 20.53 18.19
C THR A 9 28.38 20.71 19.70
N ASP A 10 29.03 19.79 20.42
CA ASP A 10 29.82 20.11 21.60
C ASP A 10 31.09 19.25 21.63
N SER A 11 32.14 19.87 22.15
CA SER A 11 33.57 19.53 22.03
C SER A 11 34.03 18.40 22.95
N THR A 12 35.06 17.64 22.52
CA THR A 12 36.29 17.26 23.27
C THR A 12 37.06 16.15 22.52
N SER A 13 38.39 16.27 22.51
CA SER A 13 39.41 15.48 21.80
C SER A 13 39.60 14.04 22.32
N VAL A 14 40.06 13.13 21.45
CA VAL A 14 41.14 12.11 21.62
C VAL A 14 41.03 11.00 20.55
N SER A 15 42.19 10.47 20.16
CA SER A 15 42.51 9.58 19.04
C SER A 15 41.99 8.13 19.14
N GLU A 16 41.91 7.49 17.97
CA GLU A 16 41.99 6.04 17.63
C GLU A 16 40.74 5.17 17.30
N LYS A 17 40.98 4.34 16.26
CA LYS A 17 40.35 3.10 15.74
C LYS A 17 39.22 3.18 14.68
N PRO A 18 39.25 2.30 13.64
CA PRO A 18 38.36 2.37 12.48
C PRO A 18 36.94 1.98 12.90
N LYS A 19 36.07 2.99 12.96
CA LYS A 19 34.65 2.81 13.31
C LYS A 19 33.98 1.95 12.24
N LYS A 20 33.51 0.75 12.63
CA LYS A 20 32.51 -0.01 11.87
C LYS A 20 31.41 0.98 11.48
N LYS A 21 31.20 1.20 10.18
CA LYS A 21 30.13 2.08 9.68
C LYS A 21 28.80 1.50 10.17
N ILE A 22 28.27 2.03 11.26
CA ILE A 22 26.87 1.84 11.64
C ILE A 22 26.09 2.42 10.46
N LYS A 23 25.50 1.56 9.63
CA LYS A 23 24.52 2.00 8.62
C LYS A 23 23.36 2.59 9.41
N LEU A 24 23.42 3.89 9.70
CA LEU A 24 22.23 4.64 10.08
C LEU A 24 21.25 4.45 8.92
N ASN A 25 20.12 3.83 9.23
CA ASN A 25 19.09 3.52 8.26
C ASN A 25 18.33 4.81 7.93
N ILE A 26 19.00 5.76 7.27
CA ILE A 26 18.44 7.06 6.93
C ILE A 26 17.37 6.83 5.86
N ARG A 27 16.12 7.07 6.24
CA ARG A 27 14.97 7.03 5.35
C ARG A 27 14.84 8.36 4.63
N ARG A 28 14.66 8.30 3.31
CA ARG A 28 14.43 9.48 2.48
C ARG A 28 12.96 9.86 2.54
N GLN A 29 12.69 11.14 2.76
CA GLN A 29 11.33 11.66 2.71
C GLN A 29 10.86 11.86 1.27
N TYR A 30 9.55 11.84 1.08
CA TYR A 30 8.91 12.15 -0.20
C TYR A 30 8.99 13.66 -0.47
N HIS A 31 9.12 14.04 -1.75
CA HIS A 31 9.08 15.44 -2.18
C HIS A 31 7.94 15.61 -3.18
N GLU A 32 7.14 16.68 -3.03
CA GLU A 32 5.94 16.91 -3.84
C GLU A 32 6.23 17.01 -5.35
N ASP A 33 7.39 17.54 -5.74
CA ASP A 33 7.83 17.59 -7.14
C ASP A 33 7.89 16.22 -7.84
N TYR A 34 7.96 15.12 -7.09
CA TYR A 34 7.93 13.79 -7.70
C TYR A 34 6.59 13.48 -8.36
N LEU A 35 5.53 14.22 -8.01
CA LEU A 35 4.25 14.13 -8.72
C LEU A 35 4.36 14.56 -10.18
N ASN A 36 5.29 15.47 -10.51
CA ASN A 36 5.55 15.92 -11.89
C ASN A 36 6.05 14.79 -12.79
N ILE A 37 6.63 13.75 -12.21
CA ILE A 37 7.11 12.54 -12.90
C ILE A 37 6.24 11.33 -12.56
N GLY A 38 4.96 11.56 -12.24
CA GLY A 38 3.96 10.51 -12.04
C GLY A 38 4.21 9.60 -10.84
N LEU A 39 4.94 10.07 -9.82
CA LEU A 39 5.23 9.32 -8.61
C LEU A 39 4.54 9.96 -7.42
N SER A 40 3.84 9.15 -6.66
CA SER A 40 3.30 9.48 -5.33
C SER A 40 4.01 8.63 -4.28
N TRP A 41 3.50 8.60 -3.06
CA TRP A 41 4.00 7.74 -2.00
C TRP A 41 2.88 6.97 -1.32
N SER A 42 3.26 5.86 -0.70
CA SER A 42 2.38 5.03 0.12
C SER A 42 3.13 4.53 1.36
N GLY A 43 2.40 4.11 2.39
CA GLY A 43 2.98 3.61 3.64
C GLY A 43 2.88 4.62 4.78
N ASN A 44 3.77 4.49 5.76
CA ASN A 44 3.84 5.41 6.90
C ASN A 44 4.69 6.65 6.53
N VAL A 45 4.41 7.78 7.19
CA VAL A 45 5.19 9.03 7.12
C VAL A 45 6.67 8.80 7.45
N ASP A 46 6.97 7.84 8.35
CA ASP A 46 8.36 7.51 8.73
C ASP A 46 9.09 6.61 7.72
N ASP A 47 8.36 5.87 6.89
CA ASP A 47 8.91 4.97 5.85
C ASP A 47 8.13 5.12 4.54
N PRO A 48 8.15 6.31 3.91
CA PRO A 48 7.39 6.54 2.69
C PRO A 48 8.00 5.72 1.56
N ARG A 49 7.14 5.01 0.82
CA ARG A 49 7.52 4.20 -0.33
C ARG A 49 7.03 4.85 -1.62
N PRO A 50 7.91 5.13 -2.59
CA PRO A 50 7.49 5.69 -3.85
C PRO A 50 6.53 4.74 -4.56
N TRP A 51 5.45 5.28 -5.09
CA TRP A 51 4.42 4.54 -5.83
C TRP A 51 4.20 5.19 -7.18
N CYS A 52 4.41 4.45 -8.27
CA CYS A 52 4.18 4.96 -9.61
C CYS A 52 2.69 4.91 -9.94
N LEU A 53 2.14 6.06 -10.34
CA LEU A 53 0.72 6.19 -10.68
C LEU A 53 0.37 5.56 -12.03
N VAL A 54 1.36 5.29 -12.88
CA VAL A 54 1.14 4.78 -14.24
C VAL A 54 1.15 3.25 -14.29
N CYS A 55 2.18 2.61 -13.72
CA CYS A 55 2.25 1.13 -13.68
C CYS A 55 1.76 0.53 -12.36
N GLY A 56 1.57 1.32 -11.30
CA GLY A 56 1.21 0.82 -9.98
C GLY A 56 2.38 0.28 -9.15
N ASP A 57 3.62 0.31 -9.66
CA ASP A 57 4.78 -0.24 -8.96
C ASP A 57 5.06 0.50 -7.64
N LYS A 58 5.22 -0.27 -6.56
CA LYS A 58 5.71 0.22 -5.26
C LYS A 58 7.20 -0.02 -5.15
N LEU A 59 7.97 1.05 -5.15
CA LEU A 59 9.43 1.03 -5.08
C LEU A 59 9.89 1.06 -3.61
N SER A 60 11.15 0.66 -3.38
CA SER A 60 11.77 0.79 -2.05
C SER A 60 12.08 2.25 -1.72
N ASN A 61 12.18 2.60 -0.43
CA ASN A 61 12.60 3.93 0.01
C ASN A 61 14.00 4.31 -0.52
N GLU A 62 14.89 3.35 -0.72
CA GLU A 62 16.20 3.57 -1.34
C GLU A 62 16.12 4.06 -2.80
N SER A 63 14.97 3.87 -3.43
CA SER A 63 14.66 4.35 -4.78
C SER A 63 14.08 5.75 -4.79
N MET A 64 13.76 6.35 -3.63
CA MET A 64 13.28 7.73 -3.48
C MET A 64 14.31 8.80 -3.90
N VAL A 65 15.49 8.39 -4.38
CA VAL A 65 16.47 9.28 -5.00
C VAL A 65 15.93 9.75 -6.35
N SER A 66 15.86 11.07 -6.56
CA SER A 66 15.32 11.69 -7.79
C SER A 66 15.85 11.05 -9.09
N SER A 67 17.14 10.73 -9.19
CA SER A 67 17.71 10.09 -10.40
C SER A 67 17.15 8.69 -10.66
N LYS A 68 16.90 7.90 -9.62
CA LYS A 68 16.31 6.56 -9.74
C LYS A 68 14.84 6.64 -10.13
N LEU A 69 14.10 7.56 -9.52
CA LEU A 69 12.70 7.84 -9.83
C LEU A 69 12.51 8.32 -11.28
N LYS A 70 13.31 9.31 -11.71
CA LYS A 70 13.32 9.79 -13.09
C LYS A 70 13.67 8.69 -14.08
N ARG A 71 14.67 7.85 -13.76
CA ARG A 71 15.04 6.71 -14.61
C ARG A 71 13.91 5.69 -14.71
N HIS A 72 13.23 5.35 -13.60
CA HIS A 72 12.06 4.46 -13.64
C HIS A 72 11.01 5.04 -14.59
N PHE A 73 10.66 6.31 -14.43
CA PHE A 73 9.66 6.96 -15.25
C PHE A 73 10.06 7.04 -16.73
N SER A 74 11.27 7.49 -17.05
CA SER A 74 11.71 7.63 -18.45
C SER A 74 11.86 6.29 -19.17
N THR A 75 12.27 5.23 -18.47
CA THR A 75 12.47 3.90 -19.09
C THR A 75 11.17 3.12 -19.26
N LYS A 76 10.23 3.24 -18.31
CA LYS A 76 8.95 2.51 -18.33
C LYS A 76 7.84 3.30 -19.02
N HIS A 77 7.90 4.63 -18.96
CA HIS A 77 6.83 5.54 -19.33
C HIS A 77 7.34 6.72 -20.18
N SER A 78 8.25 6.46 -21.12
CA SER A 78 8.80 7.46 -22.05
C SER A 78 7.73 8.27 -22.79
N HIS A 79 6.60 7.65 -23.11
CA HIS A 79 5.46 8.27 -23.80
C HIS A 79 4.67 9.29 -22.95
N LEU A 80 4.97 9.42 -21.65
CA LEU A 80 4.29 10.34 -20.73
C LEU A 80 5.21 11.43 -20.17
N VAL A 81 6.44 11.56 -20.67
CA VAL A 81 7.43 12.55 -20.21
C VAL A 81 6.95 13.99 -20.39
N ASP A 82 6.16 14.26 -21.43
CA ASP A 82 5.65 15.61 -21.73
C ASP A 82 4.37 15.96 -20.94
N LYS A 83 3.84 15.04 -20.12
CA LYS A 83 2.66 15.31 -19.30
C LYS A 83 3.04 16.14 -18.09
N ASN A 84 2.18 17.09 -17.75
CA ASN A 84 2.38 17.99 -16.62
C ASN A 84 1.80 17.41 -15.30
N ALA A 85 2.09 18.08 -14.19
CA ALA A 85 1.58 17.74 -12.86
C ALA A 85 0.06 17.55 -12.81
N SER A 86 -0.69 18.36 -13.55
CA SER A 86 -2.16 18.33 -13.55
C SER A 86 -2.73 17.00 -14.08
N TYR A 87 -2.04 16.38 -15.04
CA TYR A 87 -2.40 15.06 -15.53
C TYR A 87 -2.24 14.00 -14.41
N PHE A 88 -1.10 14.00 -13.73
CA PHE A 88 -0.83 13.05 -12.65
C PHE A 88 -1.69 13.30 -11.41
N GLN A 89 -2.03 14.55 -11.09
CA GLN A 89 -3.01 14.87 -10.05
C GLN A 89 -4.38 14.29 -10.34
N ARG A 90 -4.85 14.37 -11.59
CA ARG A 90 -6.12 13.77 -12.01
C ARG A 90 -6.08 12.25 -11.91
N LEU A 91 -4.96 11.64 -12.32
CA LEU A 91 -4.74 10.21 -12.24
C LEU A 91 -4.74 9.72 -10.77
N LEU A 92 -4.02 10.42 -9.89
CA LEU A 92 -4.04 10.13 -8.45
C LEU A 92 -5.46 10.22 -7.88
N LYS A 93 -6.21 11.28 -8.21
CA LYS A 93 -7.61 11.42 -7.75
C LYS A 93 -8.51 10.29 -8.25
N SER A 94 -8.35 9.85 -9.50
CA SER A 94 -9.14 8.72 -10.02
C SER A 94 -8.81 7.42 -9.32
N GLU A 95 -7.52 7.15 -9.07
CA GLU A 95 -7.06 5.97 -8.35
C GLU A 95 -7.57 5.95 -6.91
N THR A 96 -7.47 7.07 -6.17
CA THR A 96 -8.02 7.19 -4.82
C THR A 96 -9.52 6.90 -4.81
N ARG A 97 -10.28 7.51 -5.74
CA ARG A 97 -11.72 7.25 -5.85
C ARG A 97 -12.04 5.79 -6.19
N GLN A 98 -11.24 5.14 -7.03
CA GLN A 98 -11.43 3.75 -7.40
C GLN A 98 -11.13 2.82 -6.21
N SER A 99 -10.05 3.05 -5.49
CA SER A 99 -9.71 2.29 -4.29
C SER A 99 -10.76 2.44 -3.19
N GLU A 100 -11.29 3.64 -2.95
CA GLU A 100 -12.39 3.85 -2.00
C GLU A 100 -13.65 3.08 -2.37
N LYS A 101 -14.01 3.07 -3.66
CA LYS A 101 -15.14 2.29 -4.17
C LYS A 101 -14.91 0.80 -3.97
N MET A 102 -13.71 0.31 -4.28
CA MET A 102 -13.33 -1.09 -4.10
C MET A 102 -13.44 -1.49 -2.63
N THR A 103 -12.90 -0.68 -1.72
CA THR A 103 -12.98 -0.93 -0.28
C THR A 103 -14.42 -1.07 0.18
N LYS A 104 -15.33 -0.18 -0.27
CA LYS A 104 -16.75 -0.26 0.07
C LYS A 104 -17.43 -1.53 -0.45
N ILE A 105 -17.04 -2.01 -1.63
CA ILE A 105 -17.59 -3.24 -2.23
C ILE A 105 -17.11 -4.48 -1.48
N VAL A 106 -15.84 -4.50 -1.07
CA VAL A 106 -15.20 -5.66 -0.41
C VAL A 106 -15.44 -5.68 1.10
N THR A 107 -15.78 -4.53 1.70
CA THR A 107 -16.08 -4.46 3.13
C THR A 107 -17.38 -5.19 3.43
N ILE A 108 -17.25 -6.33 4.10
CA ILE A 108 -18.36 -7.10 4.65
C ILE A 108 -18.49 -6.82 6.14
N SER A 109 -19.71 -6.92 6.68
CA SER A 109 -19.89 -6.79 8.12
C SER A 109 -19.37 -8.03 8.85
N ASP A 110 -18.86 -7.85 10.07
CA ASP A 110 -18.36 -8.96 10.90
C ASP A 110 -19.43 -10.05 11.10
N LYS A 111 -20.70 -9.64 11.30
CA LYS A 111 -21.85 -10.54 11.39
C LYS A 111 -22.07 -11.34 10.11
N THR A 112 -21.91 -10.72 8.94
CA THR A 112 -22.01 -11.42 7.65
C THR A 112 -20.88 -12.42 7.48
N GLN A 113 -19.66 -12.07 7.89
CA GLN A 113 -18.52 -12.98 7.87
C GLN A 113 -18.73 -14.17 8.82
N GLU A 114 -19.22 -13.93 10.04
CA GLU A 114 -19.56 -14.96 11.02
C GLU A 114 -20.66 -15.90 10.49
N ALA A 115 -21.73 -15.35 9.91
CA ALA A 115 -22.80 -16.15 9.31
C ALA A 115 -22.26 -17.06 8.19
N SER A 116 -21.42 -16.52 7.30
CA SER A 116 -20.77 -17.30 6.23
C SER A 116 -19.91 -18.45 6.79
N TYR A 117 -19.13 -18.16 7.85
CA TYR A 117 -18.32 -19.16 8.53
C TYR A 117 -19.17 -20.30 9.12
N LEU A 118 -20.27 -19.98 9.81
CA LEU A 118 -21.15 -21.00 10.40
C LEU A 118 -21.84 -21.87 9.34
N VAL A 119 -22.18 -21.29 8.18
CA VAL A 119 -22.72 -22.06 7.05
C VAL A 119 -21.66 -23.01 6.50
N ALA A 120 -20.44 -22.54 6.30
CA ALA A 120 -19.32 -23.38 5.86
C ALA A 120 -19.03 -24.51 6.87
N GLU A 121 -19.07 -24.22 8.18
CA GLU A 121 -18.91 -25.22 9.24
C GLU A 121 -19.99 -26.31 9.17
N LEU A 122 -21.26 -25.93 8.94
CA LEU A 122 -22.35 -26.87 8.76
C LEU A 122 -22.16 -27.76 7.54
N VAL A 123 -21.72 -27.19 6.41
CA VAL A 123 -21.41 -27.94 5.19
C VAL A 123 -20.28 -28.95 5.46
N ALA A 124 -19.20 -28.50 6.10
CA ALA A 124 -18.05 -29.33 6.41
C ALA A 124 -18.42 -30.51 7.33
N LYS A 125 -19.24 -30.27 8.37
CA LYS A 125 -19.69 -31.33 9.30
C LYS A 125 -20.52 -32.43 8.62
N GLN A 126 -21.22 -32.13 7.53
CA GLN A 126 -22.02 -33.14 6.86
C GLN A 126 -21.20 -34.09 5.97
N MET A 127 -19.98 -33.73 5.55
CA MET A 127 -19.01 -34.56 4.79
C MET A 127 -19.61 -35.46 3.68
N LYS A 128 -20.71 -35.04 3.05
CA LYS A 128 -21.44 -35.85 2.06
C LYS A 128 -21.45 -35.17 0.69
N PRO A 129 -21.52 -35.94 -0.41
CA PRO A 129 -21.56 -35.40 -1.76
C PRO A 129 -22.78 -34.49 -1.98
N HIS A 130 -22.70 -33.70 -3.05
CA HIS A 130 -23.57 -32.60 -3.51
C HIS A 130 -25.09 -32.88 -3.54
N THR A 131 -25.54 -34.10 -3.25
CA THR A 131 -26.93 -34.54 -3.27
C THR A 131 -27.74 -34.16 -2.01
N ILE A 132 -27.13 -33.54 -0.99
CA ILE A 132 -27.77 -33.22 0.31
C ILE A 132 -28.20 -31.76 0.46
N VAL A 133 -28.04 -30.95 -0.58
CA VAL A 133 -28.35 -29.51 -0.58
C VAL A 133 -29.72 -29.18 0.03
N GLU A 134 -30.76 -29.96 -0.27
CA GLU A 134 -32.12 -29.76 0.27
C GLU A 134 -32.18 -29.83 1.81
N LYS A 135 -31.41 -30.74 2.43
CA LYS A 135 -31.38 -30.87 3.90
C LYS A 135 -30.52 -29.81 4.57
N LEU A 136 -29.62 -29.18 3.83
CA LEU A 136 -28.63 -28.23 4.36
C LEU A 136 -29.07 -26.78 4.22
N ILE A 137 -29.87 -26.45 3.20
CA ILE A 137 -30.39 -25.10 2.97
C ILE A 137 -31.16 -24.57 4.20
N LEU A 138 -32.12 -25.34 4.71
CA LEU A 138 -32.95 -24.89 5.84
C LEU A 138 -32.14 -24.58 7.11
N PRO A 139 -31.26 -25.48 7.62
CA PRO A 139 -30.44 -25.16 8.79
C PRO A 139 -29.42 -24.04 8.54
N ALA A 140 -28.89 -23.91 7.32
CA ALA A 140 -28.01 -22.79 6.95
C ALA A 140 -28.76 -21.45 7.04
N CYS A 141 -29.95 -21.35 6.44
CA CYS A 141 -30.78 -20.14 6.51
C CYS A 141 -31.12 -19.76 7.96
N ARG A 142 -31.45 -20.73 8.82
CA ARG A 142 -31.71 -20.48 10.25
C ARG A 142 -30.51 -19.89 10.98
N LYS A 143 -29.29 -20.36 10.68
CA LYS A 143 -28.05 -19.82 11.26
C LYS A 143 -27.77 -18.40 10.78
N ILE A 144 -27.94 -18.14 9.48
CA ILE A 144 -27.76 -16.80 8.91
C ILE A 144 -28.70 -15.80 9.58
N VAL A 145 -30.00 -16.12 9.65
CA VAL A 145 -31.00 -15.21 10.25
C VAL A 145 -30.65 -14.91 11.71
N LYS A 146 -30.25 -15.92 12.49
CA LYS A 146 -29.90 -15.75 13.92
C LYS A 146 -28.69 -14.84 14.16
N VAL A 147 -27.76 -14.74 13.21
CA VAL A 147 -26.55 -13.91 13.36
C VAL A 147 -26.76 -12.51 12.81
N LEU A 148 -27.51 -12.38 11.71
CA LEU A 148 -27.75 -11.10 11.06
C LEU A 148 -28.83 -10.25 11.76
N PHE A 149 -29.85 -10.89 12.34
CA PHE A 149 -31.00 -10.25 12.98
C PHE A 149 -31.08 -10.63 14.46
#